data_AF-A0A7S4N7G2-F1
#
_entry.id   AF-A0A7S4N7G2-F1
#
_cell.length_a   1.000
_cell.length_b   1.000
_cell.length_c   1.000
_cell.angle_alpha   90.00
_cell.angle_beta   90.00
_cell.angle_gamma   90.00
#
_symmetry.space_group_name_H-M   'P 1'
#
loop_
_entity.id
_entity.type
_entity.pdbx_description
1 polymer ?
#
loop_
_entity_poly.entity_id
_entity_poly.type
_entity_poly.pdbx_seq_one_letter_code
_entity_poly.pdbx_strand_id
1 'polypeptide(L)'
;KMADPSFRAEKAMMRRSIEDSFHVLGKVNEGTFGVVYKAVKAEDKEKYERFKHNAAELSKMTFLAIKKPKNSREGEGFNKDAVREIALLKELSRHQNIVTLRDVVLCPEGSAATKGLYL
;
A
#
# COMPACT_ATOMS: atom_id res chain seq x y z
N LYS A 1 6.10 28.31 4.70
CA LYS A 1 7.34 28.25 3.89
C LYS A 1 7.26 27.03 2.99
N MET A 2 7.37 27.19 1.67
CA MET A 2 7.41 26.04 0.76
C MET A 2 8.76 25.33 0.93
N ALA A 3 8.74 23.99 0.91
CA ALA A 3 9.99 23.21 0.94
C ALA A 3 10.86 23.53 -0.27
N ASP A 4 12.17 23.56 -0.04
CA ASP A 4 13.21 23.83 -1.04
C ASP A 4 13.03 22.94 -2.29
N PRO A 5 13.10 23.50 -3.51
CA PRO A 5 12.90 22.73 -4.74
C PRO A 5 13.88 21.57 -4.91
N SER A 6 15.15 21.73 -4.51
CA SER A 6 16.16 20.68 -4.62
C SER A 6 15.85 19.52 -3.67
N PHE A 7 15.40 19.84 -2.44
CA PHE A 7 14.91 18.84 -1.49
C PHE A 7 13.71 18.06 -2.03
N ARG A 8 12.77 18.73 -2.70
CA ARG A 8 11.61 18.07 -3.32
C ARG A 8 12.04 17.11 -4.43
N ALA A 9 12.97 17.55 -5.29
CA ALA A 9 13.49 16.73 -6.39
C ALA A 9 14.20 15.48 -5.86
N GLU A 10 15.09 15.64 -4.87
CA GLU A 10 15.80 14.53 -4.23
C GLU A 10 14.82 13.51 -3.63
N LYS A 11 13.82 14.00 -2.87
CA LYS A 11 12.81 13.11 -2.28
C LYS A 11 11.92 12.46 -3.32
N ALA A 12 11.63 13.12 -4.44
CA ALA A 12 10.86 12.52 -5.52
C ALA A 12 11.63 11.35 -6.17
N MET A 13 12.94 11.49 -6.40
CA MET A 13 13.78 10.44 -6.98
C MET A 13 13.94 9.21 -6.06
N MET A 14 13.85 9.40 -4.74
CA MET A 14 13.98 8.32 -3.75
C MET A 14 12.66 7.63 -3.37
N ARG A 15 11.51 8.10 -3.88
CA ARG A 15 10.21 7.50 -3.56
C ARG A 15 10.05 6.17 -4.29
N ARG A 16 9.61 5.15 -3.55
CA ARG A 16 9.13 3.90 -4.12
C ARG A 16 7.65 4.03 -4.49
N SER A 17 7.28 3.54 -5.67
CA SER A 17 5.88 3.36 -6.05
C SER A 17 5.32 2.05 -5.49
N ILE A 18 4.00 1.87 -5.63
CA ILE A 18 3.35 0.60 -5.30
C ILE A 18 3.84 -0.49 -6.24
N GLU A 19 4.00 -0.18 -7.51
CA GLU A 19 4.42 -1.09 -8.57
C GLU A 19 5.87 -1.56 -8.38
N ASP A 20 6.74 -0.71 -7.82
CA ASP A 20 8.12 -1.09 -7.48
C ASP A 20 8.18 -2.09 -6.32
N SER A 21 7.20 -2.03 -5.42
CA SER A 21 7.22 -2.79 -4.16
C SER A 21 6.35 -4.05 -4.24
N PHE A 22 5.28 -4.03 -5.02
CA PHE A 22 4.25 -5.05 -5.02
C PHE A 22 3.74 -5.40 -6.42
N HIS A 23 3.43 -6.68 -6.61
CA HIS A 23 2.65 -7.15 -7.73
C HIS A 23 1.18 -7.29 -7.30
N VAL A 24 0.35 -6.34 -7.75
CA VAL A 24 -1.10 -6.33 -7.46
C VAL A 24 -1.80 -7.38 -8.32
N LEU A 25 -2.49 -8.30 -7.66
CA LEU A 25 -3.19 -9.41 -8.30
C LEU A 25 -4.64 -9.05 -8.68
N GLY A 26 -5.27 -8.19 -7.89
CA GLY A 26 -6.64 -7.76 -8.14
C GLY A 26 -7.28 -7.07 -6.94
N LYS A 27 -8.40 -6.38 -7.22
CA LYS A 27 -9.24 -5.77 -6.19
C LYS A 27 -10.03 -6.86 -5.46
N VAL A 28 -10.00 -6.83 -4.13
CA VAL A 28 -10.74 -7.74 -3.25
C VAL A 28 -12.07 -7.12 -2.85
N ASN A 29 -12.05 -5.85 -2.43
CA ASN A 29 -13.24 -5.17 -1.92
C ASN A 29 -13.11 -3.64 -2.04
N GLU A 30 -14.24 -2.94 -1.99
CA GLU A 30 -14.35 -1.49 -1.84
C GLU A 30 -15.52 -1.17 -0.91
N GLY A 31 -15.30 -0.23 0.01
CA GLY A 31 -16.35 0.23 0.91
C GLY A 31 -16.03 1.58 1.54
N THR A 32 -16.70 1.88 2.65
CA THR A 32 -16.59 3.16 3.36
C THR A 32 -15.14 3.53 3.69
N PHE A 33 -14.33 2.54 4.06
CA PHE A 33 -12.93 2.72 4.49
C PHE A 33 -11.91 2.79 3.34
N GLY A 34 -12.34 2.62 2.09
CA GLY A 34 -11.48 2.63 0.91
C GLY A 34 -11.52 1.34 0.10
N VAL A 35 -10.47 1.11 -0.69
CA VAL A 35 -10.34 -0.05 -1.59
C VAL A 35 -9.23 -0.97 -1.08
N VAL A 36 -9.46 -2.29 -1.13
CA VAL A 36 -8.49 -3.31 -0.74
C VAL A 36 -8.12 -4.17 -1.93
N TYR A 37 -6.83 -4.40 -2.12
CA TYR A 37 -6.26 -5.22 -3.17
C TYR A 37 -5.50 -6.41 -2.58
N LYS A 38 -5.50 -7.53 -3.30
CA LYS A 38 -4.63 -8.67 -3.03
C LYS A 38 -3.34 -8.48 -3.81
N ALA A 39 -2.20 -8.69 -3.16
CA ALA A 39 -0.89 -8.55 -3.77
C ALA A 39 0.08 -9.64 -3.29
N VAL A 40 1.19 -9.75 -4.00
CA VAL A 40 2.44 -10.35 -3.52
C VAL A 40 3.53 -9.30 -3.63
N LYS A 41 4.72 -9.54 -3.05
CA LYS A 41 5.86 -8.66 -3.29
C LYS A 41 6.23 -8.64 -4.78
N ALA A 42 6.79 -7.55 -5.26
CA ALA A 42 7.23 -7.45 -6.66
C ALA A 42 8.22 -8.57 -7.03
N GLU A 43 9.16 -8.90 -6.13
CA GLU A 43 10.13 -10.00 -6.30
C GLU A 43 9.48 -11.39 -6.44
N ASP A 44 8.27 -11.57 -5.91
CA ASP A 44 7.53 -12.85 -5.96
C ASP A 44 6.61 -12.96 -7.20
N LYS A 45 6.60 -11.95 -8.09
CA LYS A 45 5.73 -11.92 -9.28
C LYS A 45 5.90 -13.15 -10.17
N GLU A 46 7.14 -13.48 -10.52
CA GLU A 46 7.42 -14.63 -11.41
C GLU A 46 7.01 -15.96 -10.77
N LYS A 47 7.26 -16.09 -9.46
CA LYS A 47 6.83 -17.25 -8.68
C LYS A 47 5.31 -17.38 -8.67
N TYR A 48 4.58 -16.28 -8.46
CA TYR A 48 3.12 -16.27 -8.53
C TYR A 48 2.64 -16.71 -9.91
N GLU A 49 3.13 -16.09 -10.99
CA GLU A 49 2.68 -16.40 -12.35
C GLU A 49 2.92 -17.86 -12.74
N ARG A 50 4.05 -18.43 -12.30
CA ARG A 50 4.38 -19.85 -12.50
C ARG A 50 3.44 -20.80 -11.76
N PHE A 51 2.99 -20.44 -10.56
CA PHE A 51 2.28 -21.35 -9.65
C PHE A 51 0.82 -20.96 -9.38
N LYS A 52 0.27 -19.93 -10.03
CA LYS A 52 -1.10 -19.43 -9.80
C LYS A 52 -2.21 -20.48 -9.96
N HIS A 53 -1.95 -21.57 -10.71
CA HIS A 53 -2.87 -22.69 -10.91
C HIS A 53 -2.56 -23.93 -10.06
N ASN A 54 -1.56 -23.87 -9.16
CA ASN A 54 -1.19 -24.95 -8.25
C ASN A 54 -1.50 -24.56 -6.80
N ALA A 55 -2.59 -25.10 -6.24
CA ALA A 55 -3.04 -24.78 -4.90
C ALA A 55 -2.02 -25.13 -3.79
N ALA A 56 -1.24 -26.20 -3.96
CA ALA A 56 -0.25 -26.64 -2.97
C ALA A 56 0.99 -25.72 -2.94
N GLU A 57 1.35 -25.11 -4.07
CA GLU A 57 2.41 -24.08 -4.10
C GLU A 57 1.88 -22.71 -3.68
N LEU A 58 0.63 -22.39 -4.03
CA LEU A 58 0.00 -21.13 -3.67
C LEU A 58 -0.14 -20.97 -2.15
N SER A 59 -0.41 -22.06 -1.42
CA SER A 59 -0.52 -22.05 0.05
C SER A 59 0.81 -21.74 0.76
N LYS A 60 1.95 -21.89 0.07
CA LYS A 60 3.29 -21.55 0.58
C LYS A 60 3.69 -20.11 0.30
N MET A 61 2.91 -19.37 -0.50
CA MET A 61 3.19 -17.97 -0.80
C MET A 61 2.68 -17.05 0.32
N THR A 62 3.39 -15.95 0.53
CA THR A 62 2.91 -14.87 1.40
C THR A 62 2.10 -13.88 0.57
N PHE A 63 0.81 -13.78 0.86
CA PHE A 63 -0.05 -12.76 0.28
C PHE A 63 -0.12 -11.52 1.18
N LEU A 64 -0.28 -10.38 0.54
CA LEU A 64 -0.44 -9.08 1.19
C LEU A 64 -1.78 -8.48 0.81
N ALA A 65 -2.37 -7.75 1.74
CA ALA A 65 -3.48 -6.85 1.46
C ALA A 65 -2.91 -5.43 1.35
N ILE A 66 -3.27 -4.72 0.29
CA ILE A 66 -2.95 -3.29 0.14
C ILE A 66 -4.26 -2.53 0.30
N LYS A 67 -4.35 -1.68 1.30
CA LYS A 67 -5.50 -0.79 1.50
C LYS A 67 -5.16 0.59 0.97
N LYS A 68 -5.97 1.10 0.04
CA LYS A 68 -6.01 2.50 -0.37
C LYS A 68 -7.14 3.19 0.40
N PRO A 69 -6.88 3.91 1.50
CA PRO A 69 -7.91 4.58 2.26
C PRO A 69 -8.62 5.62 1.40
N LYS A 70 -9.91 5.87 1.69
CA LYS A 70 -10.65 6.92 1.00
C LYS A 70 -10.07 8.28 1.41
N ASN A 71 -9.66 9.07 0.41
CA ASN A 71 -9.19 10.43 0.63
C ASN A 71 -10.33 11.29 1.22
N SER A 72 -9.96 12.26 2.05
CA SER A 72 -10.85 13.37 2.42
C SER A 72 -11.09 14.29 1.22
N ARG A 73 -11.85 15.37 1.41
CA ARG A 73 -12.10 16.35 0.35
C ARG A 73 -10.76 16.88 -0.21
N GLU A 74 -10.75 17.23 -1.49
CA GLU A 74 -9.56 17.81 -2.11
C GLU A 74 -9.09 19.03 -1.30
N GLY A 75 -7.81 19.06 -0.95
CA GLY A 75 -7.19 20.12 -0.13
C GLY A 75 -7.07 19.83 1.37
N GLU A 76 -7.74 18.80 1.92
CA GLU A 76 -7.72 18.51 3.38
C GLU A 76 -6.54 17.63 3.87
N GLY A 77 -5.65 17.18 2.99
CA GLY A 77 -4.56 16.27 3.37
C GLY A 77 -5.01 14.82 3.52
N PHE A 78 -4.48 14.09 4.50
CA PHE A 78 -4.86 12.70 4.75
C PHE A 78 -6.08 12.60 5.67
N ASN A 79 -6.94 11.60 5.41
CA ASN A 79 -8.05 11.29 6.29
C ASN A 79 -7.55 10.98 7.72
N LYS A 80 -8.14 11.61 8.74
CA LYS A 80 -7.79 11.40 10.16
C LYS A 80 -7.90 9.93 10.57
N ASP A 81 -8.83 9.19 9.97
CA ASP A 81 -8.99 7.77 10.25
C ASP A 81 -7.79 6.97 9.74
N ALA A 82 -7.25 7.29 8.56
CA ALA A 82 -6.02 6.67 8.05
C ALA A 82 -4.81 6.97 8.92
N VAL A 83 -4.69 8.20 9.44
CA VAL A 83 -3.60 8.59 10.36
C VAL A 83 -3.67 7.79 11.66
N ARG A 84 -4.87 7.64 12.25
CA ARG A 84 -5.08 6.84 13.47
C ARG A 84 -4.79 5.36 13.24
N GLU A 85 -5.25 4.81 12.11
CA GLU A 85 -4.96 3.42 11.72
C GLU A 85 -3.45 3.17 11.63
N ILE A 86 -2.70 4.02 10.92
CA ILE A 86 -1.23 3.90 10.83
C ILE A 86 -0.59 3.94 12.22
N ALA A 87 -0.93 4.96 13.03
CA ALA A 87 -0.30 5.15 14.33
C ALA A 87 -0.53 3.94 15.24
N LEU A 88 -1.78 3.46 15.33
CA LEU A 88 -2.12 2.32 16.19
C LEU A 88 -1.47 1.02 15.69
N LEU A 89 -1.49 0.75 14.38
CA LEU A 89 -0.94 -0.50 13.85
C LEU A 89 0.58 -0.55 13.87
N LYS A 90 1.28 0.60 13.84
CA LYS A 90 2.73 0.65 14.06
C LYS A 90 3.10 0.17 15.46
N GLU A 91 2.40 0.67 16.48
CA GLU A 91 2.66 0.33 17.88
C GLU A 91 2.23 -1.10 18.23
N LEU A 92 1.12 -1.58 17.65
CA LEU A 92 0.53 -2.90 17.94
C LEU A 92 1.12 -4.05 17.12
N SER A 93 2.14 -3.79 16.30
CA SER A 93 2.70 -4.69 15.28
C SER A 93 3.18 -6.06 15.78
N ARG A 94 3.38 -6.24 17.09
CA ARG A 94 3.91 -7.47 17.71
C ARG A 94 2.84 -8.48 18.17
N HIS A 95 1.56 -8.11 18.16
CA HIS A 95 0.50 -8.96 18.68
C HIS A 95 -0.04 -9.94 17.62
N GLN A 96 -0.07 -11.23 17.94
CA GLN A 96 -0.44 -12.29 16.97
C GLN A 96 -1.89 -12.20 16.44
N ASN A 97 -2.81 -11.67 17.25
CA ASN A 97 -4.23 -11.53 16.88
C ASN A 97 -4.59 -10.15 16.31
N ILE A 98 -3.60 -9.31 16.00
CA ILE A 98 -3.80 -8.00 15.38
C ILE A 98 -3.07 -8.00 14.04
N VAL A 99 -3.71 -7.45 13.00
CA VAL A 99 -3.08 -7.34 11.69
C VAL A 99 -1.80 -6.51 11.77
N THR A 100 -0.72 -7.00 11.18
CA THR A 100 0.55 -6.27 11.14
C THR A 100 0.57 -5.31 9.95
N LEU A 101 0.71 -4.01 10.21
CA LEU A 101 1.04 -3.03 9.16
C LEU A 101 2.47 -3.31 8.66
N ARG A 102 2.62 -3.61 7.37
CA ARG A 102 3.91 -3.99 6.77
C ARG A 102 4.67 -2.81 6.19
N ASP A 103 3.97 -1.90 5.51
CA ASP A 103 4.58 -0.72 4.90
C ASP A 103 3.53 0.41 4.80
N VAL A 104 3.98 1.63 4.53
CA VAL A 104 3.12 2.77 4.20
C VAL A 104 3.72 3.47 2.99
N VAL A 105 3.00 3.45 1.87
CA VAL A 105 3.46 4.03 0.61
C VAL A 105 2.65 5.27 0.29
N LEU A 106 3.35 6.37 0.02
CA LEU A 106 2.75 7.64 -0.38
C LEU A 106 3.13 7.95 -1.82
N CYS A 107 2.12 7.97 -2.69
CA CYS A 107 2.22 8.37 -4.09
C CYS A 107 1.56 9.75 -4.27
N PRO A 108 2.31 10.87 -4.12
CA PRO A 108 1.73 12.21 -4.20
C PRO A 108 1.40 12.66 -5.62
N GLU A 109 2.02 12.01 -6.62
CA GLU A 109 1.93 12.30 -8.04
C GLU A 109 1.55 11.02 -8.80
N GLY A 110 0.94 11.17 -9.98
CA GLY A 110 0.39 10.06 -10.76
C GLY A 110 -1.04 10.31 -11.22
N SER A 111 -1.63 9.33 -11.90
CA SER A 111 -3.06 9.38 -12.28
C SER A 111 -3.94 9.28 -11.03
N ALA A 112 -5.24 9.60 -11.15
CA ALA A 112 -6.18 9.42 -10.04
C ALA A 112 -6.19 7.98 -9.49
N ALA A 113 -5.83 6.99 -10.32
CA ALA A 113 -5.74 5.59 -9.92
C ALA A 113 -4.51 5.30 -9.04
N THR A 114 -3.34 5.87 -9.35
CA THR A 114 -2.06 5.58 -8.66
C THR A 114 -1.69 6.59 -7.59
N LYS A 115 -2.29 7.79 -7.63
CA LYS A 115 -2.13 8.82 -6.60
C LYS A 115 -2.86 8.42 -5.32
N GLY A 116 -2.19 8.55 -4.18
CA GLY A 116 -2.79 8.36 -2.87
C GLY A 116 -1.86 7.80 -1.80
N LEU A 117 -2.47 7.50 -0.66
CA LEU A 117 -1.87 6.77 0.46
C LEU A 117 -2.25 5.29 0.36
N TYR A 118 -1.30 4.42 0.68
CA TYR A 118 -1.47 2.97 0.68
C TYR A 118 -0.86 2.38 1.95
N LEU A 119 -1.56 1.43 2.57
CA LEU A 119 -1.22 0.73 3.81
C LEU A 119 -1.15 -0.79 3.56
#